data_AF-A0A9N9NVQ7-F1
#
_entry.id   AF-A0A9N9NVQ7-F1
#
_cell.length_a   1.000
_cell.length_b   1.000
_cell.length_c   1.000
_cell.angle_alpha   90.00
_cell.angle_beta   90.00
_cell.angle_gamma   90.00
#
_symmetry.space_group_name_H-M   'P 1'
#
loop_
_entity.id
_entity.type
_entity.pdbx_description
1 polymer ?
#
loop_
_entity_poly.entity_id
_entity_poly.type
_entity_poly.pdbx_seq_one_letter_code
_entity_poly.pdbx_strand_id
1 'polypeptide(L)'
;MSKETKQKKDQELIIIEEFKKKSNYSIGYEFEKELANTLNDNGFIANIIACKQGDFGIDIIATYNQQTILIQAKNIEKPLGSPELQKIQSSFNCFETEVLEIIVYNSEKLTNSLTKNAKIW
;
A
#
# COMPACT_ATOMS: atom_id res chain seq x y z
N MET A 1 7.39 -34.13 27.45
CA MET A 1 7.47 -33.05 26.43
C MET A 1 8.86 -32.46 26.48
N SER A 2 9.64 -32.62 25.42
CA SER A 2 11.09 -32.33 25.39
C SER A 2 11.37 -30.82 25.40
N LYS A 3 12.54 -30.42 25.92
CA LYS A 3 13.01 -29.02 26.01
C LYS A 3 13.01 -28.31 24.64
N GLU A 4 13.15 -29.06 23.56
CA GLU A 4 13.10 -28.58 22.17
C GLU A 4 11.74 -28.00 21.76
N THR A 5 10.62 -28.55 22.25
CA THR A 5 9.28 -28.08 21.87
C THR A 5 8.92 -26.74 22.52
N LYS A 6 9.55 -26.41 23.65
CA LYS A 6 9.34 -25.16 24.38
C LYS A 6 10.15 -24.02 23.75
N GLN A 7 11.41 -24.29 23.41
CA GLN A 7 12.32 -23.33 22.79
C GLN A 7 11.85 -22.87 21.40
N LYS A 8 11.22 -23.76 20.62
CA LYS A 8 10.64 -23.43 19.32
C LYS A 8 9.41 -22.51 19.41
N LYS A 9 8.55 -22.74 20.43
CA LYS A 9 7.39 -21.90 20.71
C LYS A 9 7.78 -20.52 21.23
N ASP A 10 8.81 -20.45 22.07
CA ASP A 10 9.31 -19.19 22.60
C ASP A 10 9.94 -18.34 21.48
N GLN A 11 10.63 -18.97 20.52
CA GLN A 11 11.12 -18.28 19.30
C GLN A 11 10.00 -17.78 18.39
N GLU A 12 8.96 -18.58 18.15
CA GLU A 12 7.77 -18.13 17.40
C GLU A 12 7.08 -16.94 18.09
N LEU A 13 6.95 -16.96 19.42
CA LEU A 13 6.38 -15.85 20.18
C LEU A 13 7.20 -14.55 20.04
N ILE A 14 8.53 -14.64 20.10
CA ILE A 14 9.42 -13.49 19.93
C ILE A 14 9.28 -12.88 18.52
N ILE A 15 9.25 -13.73 17.49
CA ILE A 15 9.07 -13.29 16.10
C ILE A 15 7.71 -12.59 15.93
N ILE A 16 6.64 -13.13 16.52
CA ILE A 16 5.30 -12.54 16.48
C ILE A 16 5.26 -11.19 17.22
N GLU A 17 5.95 -11.05 18.34
CA GLU A 17 6.04 -9.78 19.08
C GLU A 17 6.88 -8.72 18.36
N GLU A 18 7.97 -9.11 17.68
CA GLU A 18 8.75 -8.20 16.83
C GLU A 18 7.94 -7.76 15.60
N PHE A 19 7.16 -8.66 14.98
CA PHE A 19 6.24 -8.30 13.89
C PHE A 19 5.14 -7.35 14.36
N LYS A 20 4.61 -7.53 15.57
CA LYS A 20 3.61 -6.63 16.18
C LYS A 20 4.16 -5.25 16.57
N LYS A 21 5.48 -5.13 16.76
CA LYS A 21 6.15 -3.84 17.06
C LYS A 21 6.37 -2.96 15.83
N LYS A 22 6.27 -3.50 14.61
CA LYS A 22 6.23 -2.67 13.40
C LYS A 22 4.96 -1.83 13.42
N SER A 23 5.10 -0.51 13.37
CA SER A 23 3.96 0.38 13.25
C SER A 23 3.26 0.13 11.91
N ASN A 24 1.93 0.30 11.85
CA ASN A 24 1.19 0.23 10.57
C ASN A 24 1.79 1.14 9.49
N TYR A 25 2.39 2.26 9.89
CA TYR A 25 3.13 3.16 9.01
C TYR A 25 4.34 2.47 8.35
N SER A 26 5.17 1.79 9.14
CA SER A 26 6.29 1.03 8.58
C SER A 26 5.84 -0.10 7.66
N ILE A 27 4.69 -0.73 7.93
CA ILE A 27 4.14 -1.80 7.10
C ILE A 27 3.56 -1.25 5.77
N GLY A 28 2.98 -0.05 5.78
CA GLY A 28 2.55 0.65 4.57
C GLY A 28 3.74 1.04 3.69
N TYR A 29 4.73 1.67 4.29
CA TYR A 29 5.93 2.13 3.57
C TYR A 29 6.74 0.98 2.95
N GLU A 30 6.90 -0.15 3.65
CA GLU A 30 7.58 -1.32 3.05
C GLU A 30 6.79 -1.87 1.85
N PHE A 31 5.45 -1.84 1.89
CA PHE A 31 4.63 -2.27 0.75
C PHE A 31 4.78 -1.34 -0.45
N GLU A 32 4.80 -0.02 -0.22
CA GLU A 32 5.08 0.97 -1.26
C GLU A 32 6.45 0.73 -1.90
N LYS A 33 7.45 0.37 -1.09
CA LYS A 33 8.81 0.07 -1.55
C LYS A 33 8.89 -1.20 -2.37
N GLU A 34 8.26 -2.28 -1.92
CA GLU A 34 8.16 -3.53 -2.67
C GLU A 34 7.47 -3.31 -4.03
N LEU A 35 6.38 -2.53 -4.04
CA LEU A 35 5.66 -2.20 -5.26
C LEU A 35 6.50 -1.36 -6.22
N ALA A 36 7.20 -0.33 -5.73
CA ALA A 36 8.08 0.50 -6.55
C ALA A 36 9.24 -0.32 -7.15
N ASN A 37 9.86 -1.21 -6.37
CA ASN A 37 10.89 -2.11 -6.86
C ASN A 37 10.34 -3.04 -7.95
N THR A 38 9.17 -3.64 -7.74
CA THR A 38 8.53 -4.50 -8.73
C THR A 38 8.28 -3.76 -10.04
N LEU A 39 7.80 -2.52 -9.99
CA LEU A 39 7.61 -1.70 -11.18
C LEU A 39 8.94 -1.43 -11.90
N ASN A 40 9.98 -1.05 -11.16
CA ASN A 40 11.32 -0.80 -11.71
C ASN A 40 11.91 -2.06 -12.37
N ASP A 41 11.77 -3.22 -11.73
CA ASP A 41 12.23 -4.51 -12.26
C ASP A 41 11.50 -4.90 -13.56
N ASN A 42 10.31 -4.33 -13.81
CA ASN A 42 9.49 -4.55 -15.00
C ASN A 42 9.61 -3.41 -16.03
N GLY A 43 10.65 -2.57 -15.93
CA GLY A 43 10.98 -1.57 -16.94
C GLY A 43 10.23 -0.23 -16.82
N PHE A 44 9.52 -0.01 -15.71
CA PHE A 44 8.98 1.30 -15.36
C PHE A 44 10.08 2.14 -14.70
N ILE A 45 9.91 3.46 -14.70
CA ILE A 45 10.68 4.37 -13.82
C ILE A 45 9.73 4.77 -12.69
N ALA A 46 9.86 4.15 -11.51
CA ALA A 46 8.96 4.33 -10.37
C ALA A 46 9.67 4.94 -9.16
N ASN A 47 9.05 5.97 -8.57
CA ASN A 47 9.55 6.69 -7.40
C ASN A 47 8.46 6.79 -6.32
N ILE A 48 8.82 6.49 -5.08
CA ILE A 48 7.94 6.68 -3.91
C ILE A 48 7.91 8.18 -3.56
N ILE A 49 6.73 8.72 -3.32
CA ILE A 49 6.55 10.09 -2.82
C ILE A 49 6.75 10.08 -1.30
N ALA A 50 7.90 10.56 -0.83
CA ALA A 50 8.17 10.69 0.59
C ALA A 50 7.51 11.94 1.17
N CYS A 51 6.21 11.89 1.50
CA CYS A 51 5.57 12.95 2.26
C CYS A 51 5.66 12.69 3.77
N LYS A 52 6.37 13.56 4.50
CA LYS A 52 6.43 13.56 5.97
C LYS A 52 5.13 14.18 6.50
N GLN A 53 4.10 13.36 6.69
CA GLN A 53 2.77 13.72 7.21
C GLN A 53 1.89 14.57 6.27
N GLY A 54 0.75 14.01 5.87
CA GLY A 54 -0.31 14.69 5.13
C GLY A 54 -0.78 13.86 3.95
N ASP A 55 -1.98 13.30 4.07
CA ASP A 55 -2.69 12.42 3.12
C ASP A 55 -2.92 13.06 1.73
N PHE A 56 -1.94 13.03 0.83
CA PHE A 56 -2.13 13.47 -0.56
C PHE A 56 -2.36 12.31 -1.54
N GLY A 57 -2.89 11.19 -1.07
CA GLY A 57 -3.52 10.14 -1.89
C GLY A 57 -2.64 9.40 -2.91
N ILE A 58 -1.38 9.79 -3.10
CA ILE A 58 -0.47 9.24 -4.12
C ILE A 58 0.80 8.83 -3.41
N ASP A 59 1.10 7.53 -3.44
CA ASP A 59 2.29 6.99 -2.78
C ASP A 59 3.43 6.80 -3.77
N ILE A 60 3.13 6.52 -5.04
CA ILE A 60 4.13 6.26 -6.09
C ILE A 60 3.76 7.02 -7.38
N ILE A 61 4.76 7.62 -8.02
CA ILE A 61 4.68 8.10 -9.40
C ILE A 61 5.56 7.20 -10.25
N ALA A 62 4.98 6.66 -11.32
CA ALA A 62 5.70 5.84 -12.28
C ALA A 62 5.55 6.38 -13.70
N THR A 63 6.52 6.06 -14.56
CA THR A 63 6.48 6.36 -15.99
C THR A 63 6.84 5.12 -16.79
N TYR A 64 6.06 4.85 -17.85
CA TYR A 64 6.35 3.79 -18.82
C TYR A 64 5.88 4.22 -20.20
N ASN A 65 6.73 4.09 -21.22
CA ASN A 65 6.41 4.50 -22.60
C ASN A 65 5.81 5.91 -22.70
N GLN A 66 6.37 6.89 -21.98
CA GLN A 66 5.91 8.27 -21.91
C GLN A 66 4.55 8.50 -21.22
N GLN A 67 3.90 7.44 -20.74
CA GLN A 67 2.69 7.53 -19.92
C GLN A 67 3.07 7.72 -18.45
N THR A 68 2.58 8.79 -17.84
CA THR A 68 2.66 9.00 -16.38
C THR A 68 1.55 8.23 -15.68
N ILE A 69 1.89 7.56 -14.58
CA ILE A 69 1.00 6.72 -13.79
C ILE A 69 1.09 7.17 -12.32
N LEU A 70 -0.06 7.50 -11.74
CA LEU A 70 -0.20 7.85 -10.34
C LEU A 70 -0.77 6.65 -9.58
N ILE A 71 -0.08 6.23 -8.53
CA ILE A 71 -0.42 5.00 -7.82
C ILE A 71 -0.63 5.30 -6.33
N GLN A 72 -1.83 4.94 -5.85
CA GLN A 72 -2.11 4.79 -4.43
C GLN A 72 -1.96 3.31 -4.05
N ALA A 73 -1.07 3.00 -3.12
CA ALA A 73 -0.90 1.69 -2.52
C ALA A 73 -1.75 1.57 -1.23
N LYS A 74 -2.49 0.47 -1.09
CA LYS A 74 -3.32 0.19 0.09
C LYS A 74 -3.00 -1.20 0.65
N ASN A 75 -2.23 -1.22 1.73
CA ASN A 75 -1.87 -2.43 2.48
C ASN A 75 -2.81 -2.66 3.69
N ILE A 76 -4.12 -2.64 3.46
CA ILE A 76 -5.17 -2.67 4.50
C ILE A 76 -6.18 -3.77 4.24
N GLU A 77 -6.82 -4.26 5.31
CA GLU A 77 -7.92 -5.24 5.23
C GLU A 77 -9.28 -4.60 4.97
N LYS A 78 -9.41 -3.32 5.33
CA LYS A 78 -10.68 -2.59 5.28
C LYS A 78 -10.95 -2.10 3.86
N PRO A 79 -12.20 -2.16 3.37
CA PRO A 79 -12.57 -1.57 2.09
C PRO A 79 -12.42 -0.04 2.14
N LEU A 80 -12.19 0.58 0.97
CA LEU A 80 -12.20 2.04 0.88
C LEU A 80 -13.62 2.56 0.99
N GLY A 81 -13.81 3.50 1.90
CA GLY A 81 -15.04 4.27 2.05
C GLY A 81 -15.02 5.55 1.21
N SER A 82 -16.18 6.20 1.17
CA SER A 82 -16.37 7.43 0.42
C SER A 82 -15.34 8.52 0.71
N PRO A 83 -15.07 8.90 1.98
CA PRO A 83 -14.15 10.00 2.24
C PRO A 83 -12.72 9.74 1.73
N GLU A 84 -12.28 8.49 1.76
CA GLU A 84 -10.92 8.09 1.35
C GLU A 84 -10.74 8.14 -0.18
N LEU A 85 -11.71 7.63 -0.95
CA LEU A 85 -11.69 7.75 -2.41
C LEU A 85 -11.76 9.21 -2.86
N GLN A 86 -12.48 10.06 -2.11
CA GLN A 86 -12.59 11.51 -2.37
C GLN A 86 -11.24 12.20 -2.25
N LYS A 87 -10.44 11.83 -1.25
CA LYS A 87 -9.06 12.31 -1.08
C LYS A 87 -8.16 11.83 -2.21
N ILE A 88 -8.25 10.55 -2.57
CA ILE A 88 -7.47 9.97 -3.67
C ILE A 88 -7.78 10.71 -4.98
N GLN A 89 -9.06 10.85 -5.32
CA GLN A 89 -9.49 11.57 -6.52
C GLN A 89 -9.06 13.03 -6.52
N SER A 90 -9.20 13.72 -5.39
CA SER A 90 -8.75 15.12 -5.27
C SER A 90 -7.23 15.26 -5.50
N SER A 91 -6.47 14.24 -5.12
CA SER A 91 -5.01 14.23 -5.28
C SER A 91 -4.60 13.98 -6.72
N PHE A 92 -5.29 13.07 -7.42
CA PHE A 92 -5.08 12.84 -8.83
C PHE A 92 -5.42 14.07 -9.69
N ASN A 93 -6.49 14.80 -9.33
CA ASN A 93 -6.88 16.05 -9.99
C ASN A 93 -5.83 17.19 -9.91
N CYS A 94 -4.79 17.05 -9.08
CA CYS A 94 -3.68 18.02 -9.05
C CYS A 94 -2.71 17.86 -10.24
N PHE A 95 -2.83 16.79 -11.02
CA PHE A 95 -1.98 16.52 -12.17
C PHE A 95 -2.70 16.87 -13.48
N GLU A 96 -1.91 17.15 -14.52
CA GLU A 96 -2.44 17.51 -15.84
C GLU A 96 -3.26 16.37 -16.46
N THR A 97 -4.08 16.72 -17.45
CA THR A 97 -4.79 15.74 -18.27
C THR A 97 -3.77 14.84 -18.97
N GLU A 98 -4.02 13.52 -19.01
CA GLU A 98 -3.13 12.45 -19.55
C GLU A 98 -2.30 11.67 -18.52
N VAL A 99 -2.78 11.52 -17.28
CA VAL A 99 -2.25 10.55 -16.31
C VAL A 99 -3.13 9.30 -16.22
N LEU A 100 -2.51 8.15 -15.96
CA LEU A 100 -3.22 6.92 -15.58
C LEU A 100 -3.27 6.84 -14.05
N GLU A 101 -4.47 6.72 -13.49
CA GLU A 101 -4.71 6.70 -12.05
C GLU A 101 -5.02 5.27 -11.59
N ILE A 102 -4.22 4.73 -10.67
CA ILE A 102 -4.35 3.34 -10.21
C ILE A 102 -4.38 3.28 -8.68
N ILE A 103 -5.27 2.46 -8.14
CA ILE A 103 -5.24 2.03 -6.74
C ILE A 103 -4.80 0.57 -6.70
N VAL A 104 -3.70 0.28 -6.02
CA VAL A 104 -3.14 -1.07 -5.85
C VAL A 104 -3.41 -1.55 -4.43
N TYR A 105 -3.95 -2.76 -4.30
CA TYR A 105 -4.21 -3.40 -3.00
C TYR A 105 -3.32 -4.59 -2.78
N ASN A 106 -2.94 -4.81 -1.52
CA ASN A 106 -2.39 -6.10 -1.11
C ASN A 106 -3.51 -7.16 -1.10
N SER A 107 -3.48 -8.07 -2.07
CA SER A 107 -4.48 -9.14 -2.23
C SER A 107 -4.55 -10.07 -1.02
N GLU A 108 -3.45 -10.27 -0.29
CA GLU A 108 -3.40 -11.14 0.89
C GLU A 108 -4.24 -10.60 2.06
N LYS A 109 -4.55 -9.29 2.06
CA LYS A 109 -5.38 -8.65 3.08
C LYS A 109 -6.83 -8.46 2.65
N LEU A 110 -7.16 -8.75 1.39
CA LEU A 110 -8.52 -8.55 0.88
C LEU A 110 -9.46 -9.63 1.38
N THR A 111 -10.28 -9.28 2.36
CA THR A 111 -11.31 -10.19 2.91
C THR A 111 -12.70 -9.96 2.31
N ASN A 112 -12.92 -8.83 1.63
CA ASN A 112 -14.23 -8.38 1.14
C ASN A 112 -14.10 -7.53 -0.13
N SER A 113 -15.24 -7.22 -0.78
CA SER A 113 -15.31 -6.31 -1.94
C SER A 113 -14.74 -4.92 -1.61
N LEU A 114 -13.77 -4.50 -2.44
CA LEU A 114 -12.91 -3.32 -2.27
C LEU A 114 -13.65 -1.99 -2.04
N THR A 115 -14.83 -1.85 -2.62
CA THR A 115 -15.60 -0.60 -2.68
C THR A 115 -17.05 -0.78 -2.27
N LYS A 116 -17.37 -1.85 -1.51
CA LYS A 116 -18.75 -2.15 -1.09
C LYS A 116 -19.44 -0.95 -0.43
N ASN A 117 -18.68 -0.16 0.33
CA ASN A 117 -19.16 1.03 1.05
C ASN A 117 -19.09 2.32 0.21
N ALA A 118 -18.51 2.27 -0.99
CA ALA A 118 -18.46 3.38 -1.93
C ALA A 118 -19.56 3.31 -3.01
N LYS A 119 -20.43 2.30 -2.96
CA LYS A 119 -21.57 2.15 -3.91
C LYS A 119 -22.63 3.24 -3.78
N ILE A 120 -22.58 4.04 -2.72
CA ILE A 120 -23.51 5.15 -2.48
C ILE A 120 -22.66 6.43 -2.45
N TRP A 121 -22.58 7.07 -3.60
CA TRP A 121 -22.06 8.41 -3.82
C TRP A 121 -23.04 9.14 -4.72
#